data_AF-A0A401MUX9-F1
#
_entry.id   AF-A0A401MUX9-F1
#
_cell.length_a   1.000
_cell.length_b   1.000
_cell.length_c   1.000
_cell.angle_alpha   90.00
_cell.angle_beta   90.00
_cell.angle_gamma   90.00
#
_symmetry.space_group_name_H-M   'P 1'
#
loop_
_entity.id
_entity.type
_entity.pdbx_description
1 polymer ?
#
loop_
_entity_poly.entity_id
_entity_poly.type
_entity_poly.pdbx_seq_one_letter_code
_entity_poly.pdbx_strand_id
1 'polypeptide(L)'
;MPYNIGAMTEVMRQLEAGRRVALTRGGQKLNALARAARDLKDGRRTSHPELVLWGELQDYAEHDPAGRDLQPFVELVDTHGPEAIIAAVDALTDETKAEVTVSTAHTAKGREWTQVRIADDFPPPPDSDRQDDSGRPIPEPVSDTDARLAYVAVTRARRRLDLGGLAWIEKQQPAVDGA
;
A
#
# COMPACT_ATOMS: atom_id res chain seq x y z
N MET A 1 -8.32 7.71 0.26
CA MET A 1 -8.11 6.55 -0.66
C MET A 1 -6.70 6.01 -0.42
N PRO A 2 -6.45 5.32 0.71
CA PRO A 2 -5.10 5.30 1.29
C PRO A 2 -4.18 4.14 0.85
N TYR A 3 -4.65 3.17 0.07
CA TYR A 3 -3.95 1.88 -0.12
C TYR A 3 -3.06 1.77 -1.37
N ASN A 4 -2.79 2.88 -2.09
CA ASN A 4 -2.04 2.81 -3.35
C ASN A 4 -0.52 3.00 -3.18
N ILE A 5 -0.02 3.49 -2.04
CA ILE A 5 1.43 3.68 -1.85
C ILE A 5 2.15 2.35 -1.86
N GLY A 6 1.79 1.43 -0.96
CA GLY A 6 2.48 0.14 -0.82
C GLY A 6 2.49 -0.64 -2.13
N ALA A 7 1.38 -0.61 -2.87
CA ALA A 7 1.31 -1.20 -4.20
C ALA A 7 2.27 -0.53 -5.20
N MET A 8 2.38 0.80 -5.22
CA MET A 8 3.30 1.49 -6.12
C MET A 8 4.77 1.33 -5.74
N THR A 9 5.09 1.38 -4.45
CA THR A 9 6.45 1.10 -3.95
C THR A 9 6.87 -0.32 -4.35
N GLU A 10 5.98 -1.30 -4.23
CA GLU A 10 6.25 -2.66 -4.68
C GLU A 10 6.39 -2.76 -6.21
N VAL A 11 5.55 -2.06 -6.98
CA VAL A 11 5.68 -1.99 -8.45
C VAL A 11 7.08 -1.47 -8.83
N MET A 12 7.51 -0.35 -8.25
CA MET A 12 8.82 0.24 -8.53
C MET A 12 9.96 -0.71 -8.20
N ARG A 13 9.95 -1.31 -7.00
CA ARG A 13 10.95 -2.30 -6.57
C ARG A 13 11.04 -3.50 -7.52
N GLN A 14 9.89 -3.94 -8.05
CA GLN A 14 9.81 -5.08 -8.95
C GLN A 14 10.32 -4.73 -10.37
N LEU A 15 10.03 -3.51 -10.84
CA LEU A 15 10.56 -2.98 -12.11
C LEU A 15 12.07 -2.76 -12.04
N GLU A 16 12.58 -2.21 -10.93
CA GLU A 16 14.03 -2.06 -10.68
C GLU A 16 14.77 -3.40 -10.68
N ALA A 17 14.11 -4.46 -10.22
CA ALA A 17 14.61 -5.82 -10.30
C ALA A 17 14.49 -6.46 -11.70
N GLY A 18 14.10 -5.68 -12.72
CA GLY A 18 14.04 -6.11 -14.12
C GLY A 18 12.87 -7.02 -14.48
N ARG A 19 11.83 -7.12 -13.62
CA ARG A 19 10.68 -8.00 -13.87
C ARG A 19 9.58 -7.27 -14.62
N ARG A 20 8.80 -8.01 -15.41
CA ARG A 20 7.59 -7.48 -16.05
C ARG A 20 6.45 -7.46 -15.05
N VAL A 21 5.98 -6.26 -14.71
CA VAL A 21 5.00 -6.05 -13.63
C VAL A 21 3.65 -5.61 -14.19
N ALA A 22 2.57 -6.16 -13.66
CA ALA A 22 1.22 -5.66 -13.84
C ALA A 22 0.67 -5.09 -12.52
N LEU A 23 -0.18 -4.08 -12.61
CA LEU A 23 -0.92 -3.53 -11.47
C LEU A 23 -2.43 -3.77 -11.63
N THR A 24 -3.04 -4.39 -10.64
CA THR A 24 -4.47 -4.72 -10.66
C THR A 24 -5.33 -3.49 -10.43
N ARG A 25 -5.82 -2.91 -11.54
CA ARG A 25 -6.62 -1.66 -11.57
C ARG A 25 -5.88 -0.47 -10.94
N GLY A 26 -6.37 0.74 -11.15
CA GLY A 26 -5.83 1.94 -10.50
C GLY A 26 -4.60 2.60 -11.14
N GLY A 27 -3.86 1.91 -12.03
CA GLY A 27 -2.70 2.49 -12.74
C GLY A 27 -3.04 3.79 -13.49
N GLN A 28 -4.17 3.84 -14.19
CA GLN A 28 -4.61 5.05 -14.91
C GLN A 28 -4.89 6.23 -13.97
N LYS A 29 -5.51 5.97 -12.82
CA LYS A 29 -5.79 7.01 -11.82
C LYS A 29 -4.49 7.52 -11.19
N LEU A 30 -3.53 6.63 -10.92
CA LEU A 30 -2.21 6.97 -10.42
C LEU A 30 -1.41 7.80 -11.43
N ASN A 31 -1.45 7.44 -12.72
CA ASN A 31 -0.83 8.21 -13.79
C ASN A 31 -1.39 9.64 -13.84
N ALA A 32 -2.72 9.77 -13.81
CA ALA A 32 -3.38 11.07 -13.81
C ALA A 32 -3.00 11.92 -12.58
N LEU A 33 -2.97 11.30 -11.40
CA LEU A 33 -2.55 11.97 -10.17
C LEU A 33 -1.08 12.39 -10.22
N ALA A 34 -0.18 11.51 -10.65
CA ALA A 34 1.25 11.83 -10.76
C ALA A 34 1.52 12.97 -11.76
N ARG A 35 0.81 12.99 -12.90
CA ARG A 35 0.87 14.11 -13.85
C ARG A 35 0.35 15.41 -13.25
N ALA A 36 -0.74 15.36 -12.49
CA ALA A 36 -1.25 16.54 -11.78
C ALA A 36 -0.24 17.05 -10.74
N ALA A 37 0.42 16.17 -9.99
CA ALA A 37 1.48 16.53 -9.06
C ALA A 37 2.69 17.16 -9.76
N ARG A 38 3.13 16.60 -10.89
CA ARG A 38 4.18 17.22 -11.72
C ARG A 38 3.79 18.62 -12.15
N ASP A 39 2.59 18.77 -12.71
CA ASP A 39 2.12 20.06 -13.21
C ASP A 39 1.99 21.10 -12.07
N LEU A 40 1.57 20.69 -10.87
CA LEU A 40 1.57 21.52 -9.65
C LEU A 40 2.99 21.91 -9.21
N LYS A 41 3.95 20.98 -9.24
CA LYS A 41 5.35 21.25 -8.89
C LYS A 41 6.03 22.17 -9.90
N ASP A 42 5.60 22.14 -11.15
CA ASP A 42 6.03 23.05 -12.23
C ASP A 42 5.31 24.42 -12.18
N GLY A 43 4.45 24.67 -11.20
CA GLY A 43 3.72 25.93 -11.05
C GLY A 43 2.57 26.13 -12.04
N ARG A 44 2.07 25.06 -12.66
CA ARG A 44 0.92 25.10 -13.58
C ARG A 44 -0.38 24.94 -12.79
N ARG A 45 -1.40 25.74 -13.12
CA ARG A 45 -2.69 25.76 -12.42
C ARG A 45 -3.45 24.44 -12.54
N THR A 46 -3.99 23.97 -11.42
CA THR A 46 -5.07 22.95 -11.38
C THR A 46 -6.44 23.63 -11.31
N SER A 47 -7.52 22.86 -11.49
CA SER A 47 -8.89 23.39 -11.56
C SER A 47 -9.48 23.85 -10.23
N HIS A 48 -8.74 23.78 -9.11
CA HIS A 48 -9.22 24.22 -7.80
C HIS A 48 -8.77 25.67 -7.49
N PRO A 49 -9.68 26.61 -7.18
CA PRO A 49 -9.35 28.02 -6.98
C PRO A 49 -8.38 28.33 -5.81
N GLU A 50 -8.17 27.39 -4.90
CA GLU A 50 -7.39 27.55 -3.66
C GLU A 50 -6.10 26.72 -3.62
N LEU A 51 -5.80 25.94 -4.66
CA LEU A 51 -4.61 25.08 -4.73
C LEU A 51 -3.77 25.44 -5.95
N VAL A 52 -2.75 26.28 -5.74
CA VAL A 52 -1.90 26.80 -6.80
C VAL A 52 -0.50 26.21 -6.77
N LEU A 53 -0.07 25.64 -5.64
CA LEU A 53 1.29 25.10 -5.44
C LEU A 53 1.28 23.75 -4.73
N TRP A 54 2.29 22.92 -5.00
CA TRP A 54 2.48 21.62 -4.33
C TRP A 54 2.53 21.76 -2.80
N GLY A 55 3.16 22.82 -2.29
CA GLY A 55 3.23 23.09 -0.85
C GLY A 55 1.85 23.29 -0.20
N GLU A 56 0.92 23.97 -0.86
CA GLU A 56 -0.45 24.16 -0.34
C GLU A 56 -1.21 22.83 -0.29
N LEU A 57 -0.96 21.93 -1.24
CA LEU A 57 -1.54 20.58 -1.22
C LEU A 57 -0.96 19.74 -0.08
N GLN A 58 0.34 19.88 0.21
CA GLN A 58 0.98 19.25 1.38
C GLN A 58 0.34 19.77 2.67
N ASP A 59 0.27 21.09 2.83
CA ASP A 59 -0.33 21.73 4.00
C ASP A 59 -1.80 21.33 4.19
N TYR A 60 -2.57 21.30 3.11
CA TYR A 60 -3.97 20.86 3.12
C TYR A 60 -4.11 19.39 3.52
N ALA A 61 -3.26 18.51 3.00
CA ALA A 61 -3.30 17.08 3.33
C ALA A 61 -2.93 16.81 4.79
N GLU A 62 -2.02 17.60 5.36
CA GLU A 62 -1.55 17.45 6.74
C GLU A 62 -2.53 18.05 7.77
N HIS A 63 -3.04 19.25 7.50
CA HIS A 63 -3.75 20.04 8.52
C HIS A 63 -5.28 20.00 8.39
N ASP A 64 -5.83 19.77 7.19
CA ASP A 64 -7.28 19.76 6.98
C ASP A 64 -7.85 18.33 7.04
N PRO A 65 -8.85 18.05 7.91
CA PRO A 65 -9.53 16.76 7.93
C PRO A 65 -10.06 16.28 6.57
N ALA A 66 -10.49 17.19 5.69
CA ALA A 66 -10.94 16.88 4.33
C ALA A 66 -9.77 16.56 3.38
N GLY A 67 -8.56 17.03 3.68
CA GLY A 67 -7.35 16.77 2.91
C GLY A 67 -6.62 15.48 3.28
N ARG A 68 -6.83 14.93 4.48
CA ARG A 68 -6.14 13.71 4.98
C ARG A 68 -6.17 12.53 4.02
N ASP A 69 -7.23 12.40 3.23
CA ASP A 69 -7.39 11.33 2.26
C ASP A 69 -6.35 11.35 1.12
N LEU A 70 -5.67 12.50 0.93
CA LEU A 70 -4.61 12.76 -0.04
C LEU A 70 -3.21 12.55 0.53
N GLN A 71 -3.05 12.51 1.85
CA GLN A 71 -1.74 12.35 2.51
C GLN A 71 -0.93 11.18 1.94
N PRO A 72 -1.53 9.99 1.70
CA PRO A 72 -0.79 8.89 1.10
C PRO A 72 -0.24 9.19 -0.29
N PHE A 73 -0.99 9.94 -1.09
CA PHE A 73 -0.53 10.34 -2.41
C PHE A 73 0.62 11.36 -2.33
N VAL A 74 0.51 12.33 -1.41
CA VAL A 74 1.57 13.31 -1.13
C VAL A 74 2.86 12.60 -0.73
N GLU A 75 2.80 11.69 0.24
CA GLU A 75 3.94 10.90 0.70
C GLU A 75 4.61 10.10 -0.44
N LEU A 76 3.81 9.48 -1.32
CA LEU A 76 4.32 8.75 -2.48
C LEU A 76 5.10 9.67 -3.44
N VAL A 77 4.55 10.86 -3.71
CA VAL A 77 5.19 11.85 -4.61
C VAL A 77 6.41 12.47 -3.96
N ASP A 78 6.40 12.73 -2.67
CA ASP A 78 7.56 13.27 -1.95
C ASP A 78 8.69 12.24 -1.85
N THR A 79 8.35 10.95 -1.68
CA THR A 79 9.32 9.86 -1.60
C THR A 79 9.97 9.55 -2.95
N HIS A 80 9.17 9.40 -4.02
CA HIS A 80 9.65 8.91 -5.31
C HIS A 80 9.77 9.98 -6.38
N GLY A 81 9.11 11.12 -6.22
CA GLY A 81 8.93 12.12 -7.27
C GLY A 81 7.84 11.71 -8.28
N PRO A 82 7.14 12.70 -8.88
CA PRO A 82 6.07 12.41 -9.83
C PRO A 82 6.58 11.68 -11.08
N GLU A 83 7.82 11.94 -11.49
CA GLU A 83 8.34 11.43 -12.77
C GLU A 83 8.69 9.95 -12.69
N ALA A 84 9.20 9.49 -11.53
CA ALA A 84 9.42 8.08 -11.28
C ALA A 84 8.09 7.31 -11.24
N ILE A 85 7.03 7.92 -10.66
CA ILE A 85 5.69 7.32 -10.63
C ILE A 85 5.13 7.20 -12.05
N ILE A 86 5.23 8.25 -12.88
CA ILE A 86 4.80 8.21 -14.28
C ILE A 86 5.57 7.13 -15.04
N ALA A 87 6.89 7.10 -14.93
CA ALA A 87 7.73 6.10 -15.59
C ALA A 87 7.37 4.67 -15.16
N ALA A 88 7.13 4.44 -13.86
CA ALA A 88 6.73 3.14 -13.34
C ALA A 88 5.39 2.69 -13.89
N VAL A 89 4.40 3.59 -13.98
CA VAL A 89 3.09 3.27 -14.54
C VAL A 89 3.17 3.02 -16.05
N ASP A 90 3.96 3.81 -16.78
CA ASP A 90 4.14 3.66 -18.23
C ASP A 90 4.92 2.36 -18.57
N ALA A 91 5.72 1.83 -17.64
CA ALA A 91 6.44 0.56 -17.76
C ALA A 91 5.59 -0.68 -17.41
N LEU A 92 4.35 -0.52 -16.94
CA LEU A 92 3.49 -1.65 -16.61
C LEU A 92 3.16 -2.50 -17.85
N THR A 93 3.21 -3.81 -17.67
CA THR A 93 2.85 -4.80 -18.67
C THR A 93 1.41 -5.29 -18.46
N ASP A 94 0.79 -5.81 -19.51
CA ASP A 94 -0.49 -6.50 -19.43
C ASP A 94 -0.43 -7.67 -18.42
N GLU A 95 -1.50 -7.86 -17.63
CA GLU A 95 -1.59 -8.87 -16.58
C GLU A 95 -1.34 -10.30 -17.12
N THR A 96 -1.74 -10.60 -18.35
CA THR A 96 -1.54 -11.92 -18.97
C THR A 96 -0.09 -12.19 -19.39
N LYS A 97 0.72 -11.14 -19.48
CA LYS A 97 2.13 -11.22 -19.88
C LYS A 97 3.08 -10.92 -18.72
N ALA A 98 2.59 -10.43 -17.59
CA ALA A 98 3.42 -10.07 -16.44
C ALA A 98 3.98 -11.32 -15.73
N GLU A 99 5.16 -11.16 -15.16
CA GLU A 99 5.76 -12.14 -14.24
C GLU A 99 5.26 -11.93 -12.81
N VAL A 100 4.95 -10.68 -12.47
CA VAL A 100 4.46 -10.29 -11.15
C VAL A 100 3.23 -9.41 -11.33
N THR A 101 2.13 -9.79 -10.70
CA THR A 101 0.95 -8.94 -10.56
C THR A 101 0.91 -8.36 -9.15
N VAL A 102 0.98 -7.04 -9.05
CA VAL A 102 0.77 -6.30 -7.80
C VAL A 102 -0.71 -5.94 -7.70
N SER A 103 -1.29 -6.10 -6.51
CA SER A 103 -2.67 -5.79 -6.22
C SER A 103 -2.79 -5.28 -4.80
N THR A 104 -3.74 -4.38 -4.56
CA THR A 104 -4.21 -4.15 -3.18
C THR A 104 -5.11 -5.32 -2.78
N ALA A 105 -5.24 -5.61 -1.49
CA ALA A 105 -6.15 -6.65 -1.01
C ALA A 105 -7.61 -6.38 -1.42
N HIS A 106 -8.02 -5.11 -1.53
CA HIS A 106 -9.32 -4.69 -2.04
C HIS A 106 -9.53 -5.09 -3.51
N THR A 107 -8.58 -4.79 -4.40
CA THR A 107 -8.69 -5.09 -5.83
C THR A 107 -8.45 -6.57 -6.15
N ALA A 108 -7.87 -7.31 -5.19
CA ALA A 108 -7.66 -8.76 -5.27
C ALA A 108 -8.93 -9.57 -4.97
N LYS A 109 -9.98 -8.98 -4.39
CA LYS A 109 -11.22 -9.69 -4.06
C LYS A 109 -11.82 -10.38 -5.30
N GLY A 110 -12.06 -11.68 -5.20
CA GLY A 110 -12.58 -12.51 -6.30
C GLY A 110 -11.54 -12.95 -7.33
N ARG A 111 -10.25 -12.67 -7.09
CA ARG A 111 -9.12 -13.16 -7.88
C ARG A 111 -8.31 -14.18 -7.09
N GLU A 112 -7.52 -15.00 -7.76
CA GLU A 112 -6.65 -15.97 -7.11
C GLU A 112 -5.39 -16.20 -7.96
N TRP A 113 -4.27 -16.49 -7.30
CA TRP A 113 -2.98 -16.76 -7.94
C TRP A 113 -2.37 -18.05 -7.39
N THR A 114 -1.54 -18.71 -8.20
CA THR A 114 -0.84 -19.93 -7.78
C THR A 114 0.03 -19.68 -6.55
N GLN A 115 0.72 -18.54 -6.53
CA GLN A 115 1.56 -18.10 -5.43
C GLN A 115 1.23 -16.64 -5.10
N VAL A 116 1.18 -16.32 -3.80
CA VAL A 116 0.96 -14.96 -3.31
C VAL A 116 2.02 -14.66 -2.27
N ARG A 117 2.56 -13.45 -2.32
CA ARG A 117 3.39 -12.86 -1.26
C ARG A 117 2.68 -11.63 -0.74
N ILE A 118 2.53 -11.52 0.58
CA ILE A 118 2.00 -10.33 1.22
C ILE A 118 3.15 -9.31 1.36
N ALA A 119 2.90 -8.07 0.98
CA ALA A 119 3.89 -7.00 1.10
C ALA A 119 3.99 -6.53 2.57
N ASP A 120 4.87 -5.57 2.83
CA ASP A 120 5.17 -5.10 4.20
C ASP A 120 4.12 -4.12 4.74
N ASP A 121 2.98 -3.98 4.04
CA ASP A 121 1.87 -3.07 4.33
C ASP A 121 0.83 -3.64 5.32
N PHE A 122 1.15 -4.75 5.98
CA PHE A 122 0.39 -5.34 7.08
C PHE A 122 1.20 -5.36 8.38
N PRO A 123 1.48 -4.19 9.00
CA PRO A 123 2.28 -4.14 10.22
C PRO A 123 1.57 -4.84 11.40
N PRO A 124 2.33 -5.30 12.42
CA PRO A 124 1.73 -5.76 13.66
C PRO A 124 0.93 -4.64 14.34
N PRO A 125 -0.09 -4.98 15.14
CA PRO A 125 -0.78 -3.98 15.96
C PRO A 125 0.22 -3.31 16.92
N PRO A 126 0.00 -2.03 17.27
CA PRO A 126 0.86 -1.32 18.21
C PRO A 126 0.86 -2.01 19.57
N ASP A 127 1.95 -1.84 20.31
CA ASP A 127 2.04 -2.29 21.70
C ASP A 127 1.00 -1.55 22.56
N SER A 128 0.33 -2.28 23.44
CA SER A 128 -0.50 -1.69 24.49
C SER A 128 0.34 -1.26 25.68
N ASP A 129 -0.25 -0.48 26.59
CA ASP A 129 0.38 -0.14 27.87
C ASP A 129 0.49 -1.33 28.85
N ARG A 130 -0.01 -2.52 28.46
CA ARG A 130 -0.01 -3.73 29.29
C ARG A 130 1.23 -4.56 29.00
N GLN A 131 1.75 -5.22 30.03
CA GLN A 131 2.89 -6.12 29.92
C GLN A 131 2.49 -7.54 30.34
N ASP A 132 3.12 -8.54 29.74
CA ASP A 132 3.02 -9.93 30.16
C ASP A 132 3.86 -10.21 31.42
N ASP A 133 3.79 -11.44 31.95
CA ASP A 133 4.53 -11.87 33.15
C ASP A 133 6.06 -11.77 33.00
N SER A 134 6.56 -11.59 31.77
CA SER A 134 7.98 -11.41 31.45
C SER A 134 8.37 -9.94 31.22
N GLY A 135 7.44 -9.00 31.41
CA GLY A 135 7.64 -7.56 31.22
C GLY A 135 7.65 -7.12 29.75
N ARG A 136 7.20 -7.97 28.82
CA ARG A 136 7.09 -7.60 27.40
C ARG A 136 5.75 -6.94 27.14
N PRO A 137 5.70 -5.88 26.31
CA PRO A 137 4.43 -5.25 25.95
C PRO A 137 3.53 -6.25 25.23
N ILE A 138 2.26 -6.25 25.61
CA ILE A 138 1.21 -7.03 24.96
C ILE A 138 0.70 -6.18 23.78
N PRO A 139 0.69 -6.69 22.54
CA PRO A 139 0.13 -5.95 21.42
C PRO A 139 -1.38 -5.68 21.60
N GLU A 140 -1.84 -4.55 21.10
CA GLU A 140 -3.27 -4.28 20.96
C GLU A 140 -3.93 -5.34 20.06
N PRO A 141 -5.25 -5.59 20.23
CA PRO A 141 -5.96 -6.49 19.33
C PRO A 141 -5.93 -5.99 17.89
N VAL A 142 -5.76 -6.90 16.94
CA VAL A 142 -5.91 -6.59 15.52
C VAL A 142 -7.35 -6.16 15.26
N SER A 143 -7.53 -5.03 14.57
CA SER A 143 -8.87 -4.54 14.25
C SER A 143 -9.62 -5.53 13.35
N ASP A 144 -10.93 -5.60 13.51
CA ASP A 144 -11.82 -6.41 12.65
C ASP A 144 -11.64 -6.10 11.15
N THR A 145 -11.39 -4.83 10.83
CA THR A 145 -11.18 -4.36 9.46
C THR A 145 -9.88 -4.90 8.89
N ASP A 146 -8.78 -4.81 9.64
CA ASP A 146 -7.46 -5.26 9.20
C ASP A 146 -7.41 -6.79 9.12
N ALA A 147 -8.04 -7.48 10.08
CA ALA A 147 -8.17 -8.93 10.07
C ALA A 147 -8.94 -9.42 8.83
N ARG A 148 -10.04 -8.76 8.44
CA ARG A 148 -10.78 -9.08 7.21
C ARG A 148 -9.95 -8.79 5.96
N LEU A 149 -9.16 -7.73 5.95
CA LEU A 149 -8.30 -7.39 4.82
C LEU A 149 -7.18 -8.43 4.65
N ALA A 150 -6.53 -8.82 5.75
CA ALA A 150 -5.54 -9.88 5.79
C ALA A 150 -6.14 -11.21 5.33
N TYR A 151 -7.34 -11.57 5.82
CA TYR A 151 -8.09 -12.74 5.37
C TYR A 151 -8.33 -12.74 3.85
N VAL A 152 -8.75 -11.61 3.29
CA VAL A 152 -8.91 -11.48 1.83
C VAL A 152 -7.58 -11.73 1.14
N ALA A 153 -6.48 -11.12 1.59
CA ALA A 153 -5.17 -11.23 0.96
C ALA A 153 -4.61 -12.66 1.00
N VAL A 154 -4.63 -13.33 2.16
CA VAL A 154 -4.06 -14.69 2.32
C VAL A 154 -4.86 -15.73 1.54
N THR A 155 -6.19 -15.56 1.45
CA THR A 155 -7.06 -16.50 0.70
C THR A 155 -6.96 -16.35 -0.81
N ARG A 156 -6.16 -15.41 -1.34
CA ARG A 156 -5.90 -15.33 -2.78
C ARG A 156 -4.88 -16.38 -3.25
N ALA A 157 -4.13 -16.99 -2.33
CA ALA A 157 -3.12 -18.00 -2.62
C ALA A 157 -3.76 -19.38 -2.87
N ARG A 158 -3.49 -19.99 -4.02
CA ARG A 158 -3.99 -21.34 -4.34
C ARG A 158 -3.05 -22.47 -3.93
N ARG A 159 -1.73 -22.24 -3.96
CA ARG A 159 -0.73 -23.27 -3.64
C ARG A 159 0.33 -22.84 -2.65
N ARG A 160 0.85 -21.61 -2.77
CA ARG A 160 1.88 -21.11 -1.86
C ARG A 160 1.55 -19.71 -1.39
N LEU A 161 1.62 -19.52 -0.08
CA LEU A 161 1.54 -18.22 0.56
C LEU A 161 2.91 -17.92 1.19
N ASP A 162 3.46 -16.77 0.86
CA ASP A 162 4.56 -16.13 1.58
C ASP A 162 3.96 -15.00 2.43
N LEU A 163 4.07 -15.14 3.76
CA LEU A 163 3.43 -14.24 4.70
C LEU A 163 4.04 -12.84 4.70
N GLY A 164 5.30 -12.66 4.29
CA GLY A 164 5.96 -11.34 4.23
C GLY A 164 5.62 -10.45 5.43
N GLY A 165 4.94 -9.33 5.19
CA GLY A 165 4.51 -8.39 6.23
C GLY A 165 3.64 -9.00 7.35
N LEU A 166 2.93 -10.10 7.10
CA LEU A 166 2.13 -10.83 8.09
C LEU A 166 2.91 -11.87 8.91
N ALA A 167 4.23 -12.01 8.71
CA ALA A 167 5.02 -13.01 9.42
C ALA A 167 5.02 -12.86 10.96
N TRP A 168 4.62 -11.69 11.48
CA TRP A 168 4.47 -11.47 12.93
C TRP A 168 3.36 -12.33 13.56
N ILE A 169 2.37 -12.80 12.80
CA ILE A 169 1.30 -13.68 13.31
C ILE A 169 1.87 -14.97 13.90
N GLU A 170 2.95 -15.49 13.32
CA GLU A 170 3.60 -16.72 13.82
C GLU A 170 4.23 -16.53 15.21
N LYS A 171 4.55 -15.29 15.57
CA LYS A 171 5.13 -14.94 16.88
C LYS A 171 4.07 -14.70 17.96
N GLN A 172 2.79 -14.58 17.58
CA GLN A 172 1.67 -14.31 18.48
C GLN A 172 0.88 -15.56 18.88
N GLN A 173 1.43 -16.77 18.71
CA GLN A 173 0.74 -17.97 19.20
C GLN A 173 0.41 -17.81 20.69
N PRO A 174 -0.87 -17.94 21.09
CA PRO A 174 -1.20 -18.00 22.50
C PRO A 174 -0.50 -19.22 23.09
N ALA A 175 -0.09 -19.11 24.35
CA ALA A 175 0.22 -20.30 25.14
C ALA A 175 -0.94 -21.28 24.93
N VAL A 176 -0.63 -22.46 24.43
CA VAL A 176 -1.61 -23.54 24.33
C VAL A 176 -1.99 -23.84 25.79
N ASP A 177 -3.14 -23.35 26.24
CA ASP A 177 -3.71 -23.75 27.51
C ASP A 177 -3.97 -25.26 27.41
N GLY A 178 -3.12 -26.01 28.10
CA GLY A 178 -3.19 -27.46 28.18
C GLY A 178 -4.51 -27.89 28.80
N ALA A 179 -5.15 -28.86 28.14
CA ALA A 179 -6.32 -29.59 28.61
C ALA A 179 -6.10 -30.31 29.94
#